data_AF-A0A251Q2S3-F1
#
_entry.id   AF-A0A251Q2S3-F1
#
_cell.length_a   1.000
_cell.length_b   1.000
_cell.length_c   1.000
_cell.angle_alpha   90.00
_cell.angle_beta   90.00
_cell.angle_gamma   90.00
#
_symmetry.space_group_name_H-M   'P 1'
#
loop_
_entity.id
_entity.type
_entity.pdbx_description
1 polymer ?
#
loop_
_entity_poly.entity_id
_entity_poly.type
_entity_poly.pdbx_seq_one_letter_code
_entity_poly.pdbx_strand_id
1 'polypeptide(L)'
;MEVPVHFVAKLWSFVSFLPFFFLLLILGLLKAAIIGPVVVGIIVIGNSAIIAGLWLAHFVWTYYCVARSKRLGLVLKILVLLLLPLPLALWPVLGVVGSVLGGIGYGFFAPLLATFEAVGENITDKFYHCFVDGTWSTVIGGCIVVQDFTDFCFHSYFSYMDELIEQIPADEKPMDIELLKLPASLLVSLIGVPVDVPVITAVAIWKSPYMLFRGWKRLLEDLIGREGPFLETVCVPFAGLAIILWPLAVVGAVVTAFISSFFLGLYSGAIAYQEDSICLGLAFIISAVSLFDEYVNELLYLRVGSCFPRPLYRRNMCSCPERKKCGDNDKKDLENGREGPYTSKLISQQSRTWKQAIQHYKPVQVWGWLLKSCEINGRILLRDGLIDVKDIEECLLKGNCKKLGIKLPAWSILQCLLASAKSNSSGLVI
;
A
#
# COMPACT_ATOMS: atom_id res chain seq x y z
N MET A 1 -3.77 49.03 -1.89
CA MET A 1 -3.71 47.62 -1.46
C MET A 1 -2.85 47.57 -0.21
N GLU A 2 -3.48 47.64 0.97
CA GLU A 2 -2.78 47.49 2.24
C GLU A 2 -2.46 46.00 2.43
N VAL A 3 -1.18 45.66 2.35
CA VAL A 3 -0.72 44.31 2.71
C VAL A 3 -0.96 44.17 4.22
N PRO A 4 -1.73 43.17 4.68
CA PRO A 4 -2.04 43.04 6.10
C PRO A 4 -0.72 42.92 6.86
N VAL A 5 -0.50 43.80 7.86
CA VAL A 5 0.72 43.87 8.69
C VAL A 5 1.10 42.49 9.27
N HIS A 6 0.09 41.63 9.49
CA HIS A 6 0.25 40.27 9.95
C HIS A 6 0.95 39.33 8.94
N PHE A 7 0.83 39.57 7.63
CA PHE A 7 1.49 38.80 6.56
C PHE A 7 2.97 39.15 6.45
N VAL A 8 3.32 40.45 6.55
CA VAL A 8 4.72 40.91 6.54
C VAL A 8 5.49 40.37 7.74
N ALA A 9 4.87 40.38 8.93
CA ALA A 9 5.47 39.81 10.14
C ALA A 9 5.67 38.28 10.04
N LYS A 10 4.69 37.55 9.47
CA LYS A 10 4.82 36.10 9.20
C LYS A 10 5.94 35.81 8.19
N LEU A 11 6.03 36.60 7.11
CA LEU A 11 7.05 36.45 6.09
C LEU A 11 8.45 36.76 6.63
N TRP A 12 8.58 37.78 7.47
CA TRP A 12 9.86 38.13 8.11
C TRP A 12 10.33 37.04 9.08
N SER A 13 9.41 36.48 9.88
CA SER A 13 9.71 35.32 10.74
C SER A 13 10.18 34.10 9.94
N PHE A 14 9.54 33.84 8.80
CA PHE A 14 9.94 32.78 7.88
C PHE A 14 11.34 33.00 7.29
N VAL A 15 11.63 34.22 6.80
CA VAL A 15 12.95 34.56 6.24
C VAL A 15 14.05 34.47 7.32
N SER A 16 13.74 34.85 8.56
CA SER A 16 14.67 34.73 9.70
C SER A 16 14.94 33.27 10.10
N PHE A 17 13.98 32.37 9.89
CA PHE A 17 14.13 30.93 10.17
C PHE A 17 14.93 30.17 9.09
N LEU A 18 14.93 30.67 7.86
CA LEU A 18 15.63 30.08 6.71
C LEU A 18 17.13 29.75 6.95
N PRO A 19 17.98 30.65 7.51
CA PRO A 19 19.38 30.33 7.78
C PRO A 19 19.55 29.20 8.81
N PHE A 20 18.69 29.15 9.83
CA PHE A 20 18.69 28.09 10.83
C PHE A 20 18.27 26.75 10.21
N PHE A 21 17.25 26.75 9.35
CA PHE A 21 16.85 25.58 8.58
C PHE A 21 17.99 25.05 7.69
N PHE A 22 18.69 25.92 6.96
CA PHE A 22 19.82 25.51 6.12
C PHE A 22 20.98 24.95 6.94
N LEU A 23 21.23 25.50 8.13
CA LEU A 23 22.24 24.97 9.04
C LEU A 23 21.89 23.53 9.48
N LEU A 24 20.63 23.29 9.86
CA LEU A 24 20.15 21.95 10.21
C LEU A 24 20.20 20.99 9.03
N LEU A 25 19.84 21.46 7.83
CA LEU A 25 19.92 20.66 6.61
C LEU A 25 21.37 20.26 6.31
N ILE A 26 22.32 21.18 6.39
CA ILE A 26 23.75 20.90 6.17
C ILE A 26 24.25 19.92 7.23
N LEU A 27 23.87 20.10 8.50
CA LEU A 27 24.24 19.19 9.58
C LEU A 27 23.66 17.78 9.36
N GLY A 28 22.38 17.67 9.03
CA GLY A 28 21.72 16.41 8.70
C GLY A 28 22.35 15.71 7.50
N LEU A 29 22.68 16.46 6.43
CA LEU A 29 23.40 15.94 5.27
C LEU A 29 24.81 15.47 5.60
N LEU A 30 25.53 16.20 6.45
CA LEU A 30 26.87 15.80 6.90
C LEU A 30 26.80 14.50 7.72
N LYS A 31 25.82 14.38 8.63
CA LYS A 31 25.59 13.13 9.37
C LYS A 31 25.24 11.97 8.45
N ALA A 32 24.32 12.19 7.50
CA ALA A 32 23.95 11.19 6.51
C ALA A 32 25.16 10.77 5.66
N ALA A 33 26.06 11.69 5.31
CA ALA A 33 27.27 11.38 4.57
C ALA A 33 28.29 10.55 5.36
N ILE A 34 28.37 10.74 6.68
CA ILE A 34 29.31 10.02 7.56
C ILE A 34 28.74 8.66 7.99
N ILE A 35 27.51 8.64 8.51
CA ILE A 35 26.87 7.46 9.09
C ILE A 35 26.19 6.60 8.03
N GLY A 36 25.66 7.22 6.98
CA GLY A 36 24.93 6.54 5.91
C GLY A 36 25.71 5.39 5.28
N PRO A 37 26.98 5.57 4.84
CA PRO A 37 27.78 4.48 4.27
C PRO A 37 27.96 3.29 5.23
N VAL A 38 28.10 3.54 6.53
CA VAL A 38 28.24 2.50 7.55
C VAL A 38 26.94 1.69 7.67
N VAL A 39 25.80 2.38 7.75
CA VAL A 39 24.47 1.76 7.87
C VAL A 39 24.11 0.98 6.60
N VAL A 40 24.40 1.55 5.43
CA VAL A 40 24.27 0.86 4.13
C VAL A 40 25.10 -0.43 4.14
N GLY A 41 26.36 -0.36 4.59
CA GLY A 41 27.23 -1.52 4.71
C GLY A 41 26.66 -2.61 5.61
N ILE A 42 26.17 -2.24 6.80
CA ILE A 42 25.54 -3.18 7.75
C ILE A 42 24.33 -3.88 7.12
N ILE A 43 23.41 -3.11 6.52
CA ILE A 43 22.19 -3.67 5.93
C ILE A 43 22.52 -4.55 4.73
N VAL A 44 23.37 -4.08 3.81
CA VAL A 44 23.71 -4.82 2.59
C VAL A 44 24.46 -6.10 2.94
N ILE A 45 25.48 -6.04 3.80
CA ILE A 45 26.26 -7.23 4.17
C ILE A 45 25.40 -8.19 4.99
N GLY A 46 24.65 -7.69 5.97
CA GLY A 46 23.76 -8.51 6.82
C GLY A 46 22.71 -9.24 6.00
N ASN A 47 21.92 -8.51 5.20
CA ASN A 47 20.88 -9.11 4.38
C ASN A 47 21.46 -10.04 3.31
N SER A 48 22.58 -9.69 2.68
CA SER A 48 23.22 -10.56 1.68
C SER A 48 23.73 -11.86 2.31
N ALA A 49 24.27 -11.82 3.52
CA ALA A 49 24.69 -13.01 4.24
C ALA A 49 23.51 -13.92 4.60
N ILE A 50 22.38 -13.34 5.04
CA ILE A 50 21.14 -14.07 5.32
C ILE A 50 20.58 -14.70 4.04
N ILE A 51 20.49 -13.92 2.96
CA ILE A 51 20.04 -14.40 1.65
C ILE A 51 20.91 -15.57 1.20
N ALA A 52 22.23 -15.41 1.19
CA ALA A 52 23.14 -16.46 0.75
C ALA A 52 23.08 -17.72 1.64
N GLY A 53 23.01 -17.55 2.96
CA GLY A 53 22.96 -18.65 3.92
C GLY A 53 21.65 -19.44 3.88
N LEU A 54 20.51 -18.76 3.71
CA LEU A 54 19.18 -19.39 3.66
C LEU A 54 18.75 -19.80 2.26
N TRP A 55 19.42 -19.33 1.20
CA TRP A 55 18.97 -19.56 -0.18
C TRP A 55 18.79 -21.04 -0.49
N LEU A 56 19.74 -21.90 -0.12
CA LEU A 56 19.61 -23.36 -0.33
C LEU A 56 18.44 -23.95 0.46
N ALA A 57 18.24 -23.51 1.70
CA ALA A 57 17.15 -23.99 2.55
C ALA A 57 15.79 -23.56 1.97
N HIS A 58 15.63 -22.29 1.59
CA HIS A 58 14.44 -21.77 0.91
C HIS A 58 14.20 -22.49 -0.42
N PHE A 59 15.25 -22.74 -1.21
CA PHE A 59 15.14 -23.48 -2.47
C PHE A 59 14.56 -24.88 -2.24
N VAL A 60 15.22 -25.69 -1.40
CA VAL A 60 14.79 -27.08 -1.14
C VAL A 60 13.41 -27.11 -0.48
N TRP A 61 13.14 -26.24 0.50
CA TRP A 61 11.85 -26.19 1.18
C TRP A 61 10.72 -25.81 0.23
N THR A 62 10.93 -24.83 -0.66
CA THR A 62 9.92 -24.45 -1.66
C THR A 62 9.55 -25.63 -2.55
N TYR A 63 10.55 -26.32 -3.09
CA TYR A 63 10.34 -27.49 -3.95
C TYR A 63 9.56 -28.58 -3.22
N TYR A 64 9.94 -28.85 -1.97
CA TYR A 64 9.28 -29.84 -1.15
C TYR A 64 7.81 -29.48 -0.85
N CYS A 65 7.53 -28.24 -0.45
CA CYS A 65 6.18 -27.78 -0.15
C CYS A 65 5.27 -27.80 -1.38
N VAL A 66 5.75 -27.33 -2.53
CA VAL A 66 4.99 -27.35 -3.79
C VAL A 66 4.70 -28.79 -4.23
N ALA A 67 5.68 -29.69 -4.15
CA ALA A 67 5.50 -31.10 -4.50
C ALA A 67 4.47 -31.79 -3.57
N ARG A 68 4.52 -31.50 -2.27
CA ARG A 68 3.64 -32.11 -1.25
C ARG A 68 2.27 -31.45 -1.14
N SER A 69 2.11 -30.21 -1.61
CA SER A 69 0.85 -29.47 -1.50
C SER A 69 -0.31 -30.22 -2.14
N LYS A 70 -1.42 -30.31 -1.42
CA LYS A 70 -2.70 -30.82 -1.94
C LYS A 70 -3.56 -29.71 -2.56
N ARG A 71 -3.18 -28.43 -2.37
CA ARG A 71 -3.89 -27.25 -2.87
C ARG A 71 -3.79 -27.08 -4.39
N LEU A 72 -2.73 -27.62 -4.98
CA LEU A 72 -2.45 -27.52 -6.41
C LEU A 72 -2.89 -28.78 -7.14
N GLY A 73 -3.63 -28.57 -8.21
CA GLY A 73 -3.94 -29.56 -9.24
C GLY A 73 -2.70 -30.23 -9.83
N LEU A 74 -2.82 -31.43 -10.40
CA LEU A 74 -1.67 -32.20 -10.92
C LEU A 74 -0.92 -31.42 -12.01
N VAL A 75 -1.68 -30.86 -12.95
CA VAL A 75 -1.17 -30.06 -14.06
C VAL A 75 -0.49 -28.78 -13.56
N LEU A 76 -1.16 -28.05 -12.67
CA LEU A 76 -0.63 -26.82 -12.09
C LEU A 76 0.65 -27.09 -11.29
N LYS A 77 0.68 -28.19 -10.55
CA LYS A 77 1.85 -28.62 -9.78
C LYS A 77 3.07 -28.85 -10.67
N ILE A 78 2.92 -29.57 -11.78
CA ILE A 78 4.02 -29.79 -12.74
C ILE A 78 4.49 -28.46 -13.32
N LEU A 79 3.56 -27.59 -13.74
CA LEU A 79 3.90 -26.29 -14.31
C LEU A 79 4.63 -25.39 -13.32
N VAL A 80 4.13 -25.29 -12.08
CA VAL A 80 4.78 -24.50 -11.02
C VAL A 80 6.16 -25.06 -10.73
N LEU A 81 6.32 -26.38 -10.61
CA LEU A 81 7.63 -27.01 -10.36
C LEU A 81 8.66 -26.73 -11.47
N LEU A 82 8.19 -26.68 -12.72
CA LEU A 82 9.01 -26.33 -13.88
C LEU A 82 9.40 -24.84 -13.89
N LEU A 83 8.49 -23.94 -13.49
CA LEU A 83 8.71 -22.50 -13.51
C LEU A 83 9.43 -21.98 -12.25
N LEU A 84 9.38 -22.73 -11.14
CA LEU A 84 9.96 -22.40 -9.83
C LEU A 84 11.46 -22.03 -9.83
N PRO A 85 12.35 -22.60 -10.67
CA PRO A 85 13.76 -22.21 -10.67
C PRO A 85 13.95 -20.72 -10.96
N LEU A 86 13.11 -20.13 -11.82
CA LEU A 86 13.23 -18.74 -12.25
C LEU A 86 13.03 -17.74 -11.10
N PRO A 87 11.90 -17.72 -10.36
CA PRO A 87 11.73 -16.81 -9.23
C PRO A 87 12.73 -17.11 -8.10
N LEU A 88 13.09 -18.37 -7.87
CA LEU A 88 14.08 -18.72 -6.83
C LEU A 88 15.50 -18.26 -7.15
N ALA A 89 15.87 -18.19 -8.42
CA ALA A 89 17.14 -17.63 -8.87
C ALA A 89 17.11 -16.09 -8.91
N LEU A 90 15.95 -15.50 -9.22
CA LEU A 90 15.79 -14.04 -9.27
C LEU A 90 15.68 -13.42 -7.87
N TRP A 91 15.12 -14.15 -6.90
CA TRP A 91 14.88 -13.66 -5.54
C TRP A 91 16.14 -13.11 -4.83
N PRO A 92 17.31 -13.80 -4.83
CA PRO A 92 18.53 -13.25 -4.25
C PRO A 92 18.95 -11.91 -4.87
N VAL A 93 18.86 -11.80 -6.20
CA VAL A 93 19.21 -10.57 -6.92
C VAL A 93 18.30 -9.43 -6.50
N LEU A 94 16.99 -9.67 -6.44
CA LEU A 94 16.01 -8.69 -5.98
C LEU A 94 16.20 -8.33 -4.51
N GLY A 95 16.54 -9.30 -3.65
CA GLY A 95 16.83 -9.08 -2.23
C GLY A 95 18.06 -8.21 -2.02
N VAL A 96 19.14 -8.43 -2.78
CA VAL A 96 20.36 -7.60 -2.72
C VAL A 96 20.07 -6.19 -3.24
N VAL A 97 19.42 -6.05 -4.40
CA VAL A 97 19.05 -4.73 -4.94
C VAL A 97 18.13 -3.97 -3.98
N GLY A 98 17.13 -4.65 -3.41
CA GLY A 98 16.24 -4.09 -2.40
C GLY A 98 16.98 -3.67 -1.13
N SER A 99 17.98 -4.44 -0.69
CA SER A 99 18.82 -4.10 0.46
C SER A 99 19.72 -2.90 0.20
N VAL A 100 20.25 -2.75 -1.01
CA VAL A 100 21.02 -1.56 -1.41
C VAL A 100 20.12 -0.32 -1.43
N LEU A 101 18.96 -0.39 -2.09
CA LEU A 101 18.02 0.73 -2.18
C LEU A 101 17.46 1.11 -0.80
N GLY A 102 17.04 0.12 -0.02
CA GLY A 102 16.54 0.29 1.33
C GLY A 102 17.60 0.81 2.29
N GLY A 103 18.83 0.29 2.18
CA GLY A 103 19.98 0.75 2.96
C GLY A 103 20.35 2.21 2.65
N ILE A 104 20.38 2.59 1.37
CA ILE A 104 20.62 3.99 0.95
C ILE A 104 19.51 4.90 1.47
N GLY A 105 18.25 4.49 1.29
CA GLY A 105 17.10 5.24 1.79
C GLY A 105 17.16 5.43 3.30
N TYR A 106 17.28 4.34 4.05
CA TYR A 106 17.32 4.39 5.52
C TYR A 106 18.55 5.14 6.04
N GLY A 107 19.75 4.82 5.53
CA GLY A 107 21.01 5.44 5.95
C GLY A 107 21.11 6.92 5.62
N PHE A 108 20.41 7.40 4.59
CA PHE A 108 20.34 8.83 4.25
C PHE A 108 19.24 9.56 5.03
N PHE A 109 18.01 9.01 5.04
CA PHE A 109 16.86 9.70 5.63
C PHE A 109 16.81 9.64 7.15
N ALA A 110 17.23 8.55 7.79
CA ALA A 110 17.10 8.42 9.23
C ALA A 110 17.97 9.42 10.02
N PRO A 111 19.27 9.61 9.71
CA PRO A 111 20.08 10.64 10.38
C PRO A 111 19.56 12.05 10.08
N LEU A 112 19.09 12.28 8.86
CA LEU A 112 18.54 13.56 8.43
C LEU A 112 17.26 13.89 9.22
N LEU A 113 16.28 12.98 9.28
CA LEU A 113 15.05 13.20 10.03
C LEU A 113 15.31 13.40 11.53
N ALA A 114 16.23 12.63 12.11
CA ALA A 114 16.61 12.77 13.52
C ALA A 114 17.17 14.17 13.85
N THR A 115 17.93 14.80 12.94
CA THR A 115 18.39 16.19 13.15
C THR A 115 17.27 17.22 13.20
N PHE A 116 16.19 16.97 12.46
CA PHE A 116 15.01 17.84 12.44
C PHE A 116 14.09 17.57 13.65
N GLU A 117 14.01 16.32 14.09
CA GLU A 117 13.24 15.89 15.26
C GLU A 117 13.82 16.45 16.57
N ALA A 118 15.15 16.40 16.73
CA ALA A 118 15.85 16.90 17.92
C ALA A 118 15.63 18.41 18.19
N VAL A 119 15.24 19.17 17.15
CA VAL A 119 14.93 20.61 17.26
C VAL A 119 13.45 20.84 17.58
N GLY A 120 12.60 19.90 17.14
CA GLY A 120 11.17 19.90 17.36
C GLY A 120 10.77 19.61 18.80
N GLU A 121 11.48 18.71 19.47
CA GLU A 121 11.19 18.37 20.86
C GLU A 121 11.66 19.47 21.84
N ASN A 122 10.89 19.68 22.91
CA ASN A 122 11.19 20.70 23.91
C ASN A 122 12.18 20.19 24.97
N ILE A 123 13.29 19.60 24.52
CA ILE A 123 14.31 18.96 25.36
C ILE A 123 15.40 19.96 25.76
N THR A 124 15.96 19.79 26.97
CA THR A 124 17.14 20.51 27.46
C THR A 124 18.39 20.15 26.65
N ASP A 125 19.25 21.11 26.32
CA ASP A 125 20.47 20.91 25.49
C ASP A 125 20.24 20.53 24.01
N LYS A 126 19.35 21.26 23.34
CA LYS A 126 19.03 21.11 21.90
C LYS A 126 20.25 21.01 20.98
N PHE A 127 21.33 21.73 21.27
CA PHE A 127 22.56 21.68 20.46
C PHE A 127 23.24 20.31 20.54
N TYR A 128 23.38 19.74 21.74
CA TYR A 128 24.01 18.43 21.91
C TYR A 128 23.21 17.32 21.22
N HIS A 129 21.90 17.31 21.46
CA HIS A 129 20.95 16.39 20.84
C HIS A 129 20.94 16.49 19.31
N CYS A 130 20.98 17.71 18.77
CA CYS A 130 21.08 17.94 17.33
C CYS A 130 22.36 17.35 16.71
N PHE A 131 23.47 17.17 17.45
CA PHE A 131 24.70 16.52 16.97
C PHE A 131 24.76 15.02 17.24
N VAL A 132 24.25 14.55 18.38
CA VAL A 132 24.37 13.15 18.80
C VAL A 132 23.21 12.28 18.31
N ASP A 133 21.99 12.80 18.30
CA ASP A 133 20.81 12.03 17.91
C ASP A 133 20.83 11.71 16.40
N GLY A 134 20.47 10.48 16.06
CA GLY A 134 20.54 9.98 14.68
C GLY A 134 21.93 9.49 14.23
N THR A 135 22.90 9.35 15.15
CA THR A 135 24.19 8.71 14.84
C THR A 135 24.18 7.24 15.25
N TRP A 136 24.34 6.96 16.54
CA TRP A 136 24.34 5.59 17.07
C TRP A 136 22.97 4.92 16.97
N SER A 137 21.89 5.68 17.15
CA SER A 137 20.52 5.16 17.00
C SER A 137 20.23 4.68 15.59
N THR A 138 20.79 5.30 14.55
CA THR A 138 20.63 4.84 13.16
C THR A 138 21.47 3.59 12.88
N VAL A 139 22.64 3.45 13.49
CA VAL A 139 23.44 2.22 13.39
C VAL A 139 22.71 1.05 14.05
N ILE A 140 22.17 1.25 15.26
CA ILE A 140 21.32 0.27 15.94
C ILE A 140 20.11 -0.05 15.08
N GLY A 141 19.43 0.97 14.56
CA GLY A 141 18.27 0.80 13.70
C GLY A 141 18.59 0.00 12.43
N GLY A 142 19.77 0.19 11.84
CA GLY A 142 20.25 -0.65 10.74
C GLY A 142 20.43 -2.12 11.15
N CYS A 143 20.91 -2.39 12.36
CA CYS A 143 21.00 -3.75 12.89
C CYS A 143 19.60 -4.36 13.13
N ILE A 144 18.65 -3.56 13.62
CA ILE A 144 17.24 -3.98 13.79
C ILE A 144 16.64 -4.32 12.42
N VAL A 145 16.88 -3.52 11.38
CA VAL A 145 16.40 -3.83 10.01
C VAL A 145 16.92 -5.18 9.53
N VAL A 146 18.18 -5.50 9.80
CA VAL A 146 18.76 -6.82 9.46
C VAL A 146 18.11 -7.92 10.31
N GLN A 147 17.83 -7.67 11.58
CA GLN A 147 17.15 -8.62 12.46
C GLN A 147 15.71 -8.88 12.00
N ASP A 148 14.94 -7.84 11.68
CA ASP A 148 13.58 -7.96 11.16
C ASP A 148 13.55 -8.75 9.84
N PHE A 149 14.55 -8.51 8.96
CA PHE A 149 14.71 -9.28 7.74
C PHE A 149 15.07 -10.74 8.02
N THR A 150 15.91 -11.00 9.02
CA THR A 150 16.23 -12.35 9.51
C THR A 150 14.97 -13.06 9.97
N ASP A 151 14.19 -12.43 10.86
CA ASP A 151 12.97 -12.99 11.43
C ASP A 151 11.94 -13.28 10.34
N PHE A 152 11.80 -12.39 9.34
CA PHE A 152 10.96 -12.64 8.18
C PHE A 152 11.40 -13.88 7.39
N CYS A 153 12.70 -14.00 7.08
CA CYS A 153 13.24 -15.12 6.32
C CYS A 153 13.21 -16.47 7.07
N PHE A 154 13.31 -16.45 8.41
CA PHE A 154 13.30 -17.65 9.24
C PHE A 154 11.90 -18.08 9.69
N HIS A 155 10.98 -17.14 9.91
CA HIS A 155 9.67 -17.44 10.50
C HIS A 155 8.53 -17.22 9.51
N SER A 156 8.39 -16.01 8.95
CA SER A 156 7.26 -15.68 8.08
C SER A 156 7.29 -16.51 6.80
N TYR A 157 8.47 -16.67 6.20
CA TYR A 157 8.63 -17.45 4.99
C TYR A 157 8.28 -18.94 5.20
N PHE A 158 8.87 -19.59 6.21
CA PHE A 158 8.59 -20.99 6.48
C PHE A 158 7.14 -21.21 6.89
N SER A 159 6.56 -20.33 7.71
CA SER A 159 5.14 -20.39 8.08
C SER A 159 4.21 -20.32 6.86
N TYR A 160 4.51 -19.46 5.89
CA TYR A 160 3.74 -19.38 4.64
C TYR A 160 3.86 -20.67 3.82
N MET A 161 5.08 -21.23 3.74
CA MET A 161 5.32 -22.48 3.03
C MET A 161 4.69 -23.69 3.71
N ASP A 162 4.55 -23.67 5.03
CA ASP A 162 3.87 -24.71 5.82
C ASP A 162 2.35 -24.68 5.59
N GLU A 163 1.77 -23.47 5.54
CA GLU A 163 0.36 -23.29 5.21
C GLU A 163 0.02 -23.84 3.81
N LEU A 164 0.97 -23.75 2.86
CA LEU A 164 0.80 -24.31 1.52
C LEU A 164 0.69 -25.86 1.52
N ILE A 165 1.30 -26.53 2.49
CA ILE A 165 1.20 -27.99 2.68
C ILE A 165 -0.07 -28.38 3.44
N GLU A 166 -0.63 -27.48 4.24
CA GLU A 166 -1.79 -27.74 5.09
C GLU A 166 -3.01 -28.21 4.28
N GLN A 167 -3.74 -29.17 4.85
CA GLN A 167 -4.85 -29.84 4.14
C GLN A 167 -6.00 -28.86 3.88
N ILE A 168 -6.54 -28.91 2.67
CA ILE A 168 -7.76 -28.21 2.30
C ILE A 168 -8.94 -28.83 3.05
N PRO A 169 -9.92 -28.04 3.53
CA PRO A 169 -11.21 -28.55 3.98
C PRO A 169 -11.84 -29.47 2.91
N ALA A 170 -12.52 -30.55 3.32
CA ALA A 170 -13.02 -31.58 2.40
C ALA A 170 -13.93 -31.09 1.26
N ASP A 171 -14.49 -29.87 1.38
CA ASP A 171 -15.43 -29.27 0.43
C ASP A 171 -14.79 -28.39 -0.66
N GLU A 172 -13.49 -28.09 -0.57
CA GLU A 172 -12.82 -27.17 -1.49
C GLU A 172 -11.95 -27.92 -2.49
N LYS A 173 -12.23 -27.70 -3.79
CA LYS A 173 -11.53 -28.37 -4.89
C LYS A 173 -10.11 -27.82 -5.02
N PRO A 174 -9.12 -28.67 -5.35
CA PRO A 174 -7.77 -28.19 -5.65
C PRO A 174 -7.81 -27.19 -6.82
N MET A 175 -6.91 -26.21 -6.78
CA MET A 175 -6.77 -25.25 -7.87
C MET A 175 -6.17 -25.96 -9.09
N ASP A 176 -7.00 -26.26 -10.08
CA ASP A 176 -6.59 -26.80 -11.36
C ASP A 176 -6.53 -25.70 -12.42
N ILE A 177 -5.52 -25.79 -13.30
CA ILE A 177 -5.38 -24.92 -14.46
C ILE A 177 -5.62 -25.71 -15.75
N GLU A 178 -6.44 -25.17 -16.65
CA GLU A 178 -6.64 -25.73 -17.98
C GLU A 178 -5.49 -25.30 -18.90
N LEU A 179 -4.60 -26.24 -19.24
CA LEU A 179 -3.42 -26.01 -20.09
C LEU A 179 -3.76 -25.37 -21.44
N LEU A 180 -4.93 -25.70 -22.00
CA LEU A 180 -5.39 -25.18 -23.30
C LEU A 180 -5.57 -23.66 -23.29
N LYS A 181 -5.82 -23.05 -22.12
CA LYS A 181 -6.03 -21.61 -21.95
C LYS A 181 -4.73 -20.83 -21.72
N LEU A 182 -3.63 -21.52 -21.38
CA LEU A 182 -2.35 -20.88 -21.09
C LEU A 182 -1.73 -20.17 -22.31
N PRO A 183 -1.69 -20.74 -23.53
CA PRO A 183 -1.14 -20.05 -24.69
C PRO A 183 -1.84 -18.73 -24.98
N ALA A 184 -3.17 -18.68 -24.84
CA ALA A 184 -3.95 -17.47 -25.00
C ALA A 184 -3.62 -16.42 -23.93
N SER A 185 -3.48 -16.84 -22.67
CA SER A 185 -3.08 -15.94 -21.57
C SER A 185 -1.66 -15.37 -21.77
N LEU A 186 -0.72 -16.21 -22.21
CA LEU A 186 0.67 -15.81 -22.48
C LEU A 186 0.74 -14.83 -23.65
N LEU A 187 -0.04 -15.05 -24.71
CA LEU A 187 -0.13 -14.13 -25.85
C LEU A 187 -0.63 -12.76 -25.40
N VAL A 188 -1.67 -12.70 -24.57
CA VAL A 188 -2.20 -11.44 -24.04
C VAL A 188 -1.17 -10.74 -23.16
N SER A 189 -0.50 -11.45 -22.24
CA SER A 189 0.57 -10.86 -21.41
C SER A 189 1.72 -10.33 -22.25
N LEU A 190 2.10 -11.02 -23.33
CA LEU A 190 3.18 -10.60 -24.24
C LEU A 190 2.82 -9.32 -25.01
N ILE A 191 1.52 -9.06 -25.23
CA ILE A 191 1.01 -7.81 -25.81
C ILE A 191 0.82 -6.74 -24.72
N GLY A 192 0.35 -7.12 -23.54
CA GLY A 192 0.05 -6.22 -22.43
C GLY A 192 1.26 -5.48 -21.92
N VAL A 193 2.37 -6.17 -21.65
CA VAL A 193 3.59 -5.53 -21.15
C VAL A 193 4.14 -4.43 -22.09
N PRO A 194 4.36 -4.68 -23.40
CA PRO A 194 4.88 -3.65 -24.29
C PRO A 194 3.89 -2.51 -24.58
N VAL A 195 2.60 -2.65 -24.25
CA VAL A 195 1.63 -1.56 -24.34
C VAL A 195 1.54 -0.77 -23.03
N ASP A 196 1.33 -1.45 -21.91
CA ASP A 196 1.13 -0.81 -20.61
C ASP A 196 2.39 -0.08 -20.15
N VAL A 197 3.58 -0.68 -20.31
CA VAL A 197 4.84 -0.06 -19.87
C VAL A 197 5.06 1.32 -20.47
N PRO A 198 5.09 1.51 -21.81
CA PRO A 198 5.30 2.84 -22.38
C PRO A 198 4.12 3.79 -22.12
N VAL A 199 2.88 3.31 -22.17
CA VAL A 199 1.70 4.19 -22.04
C VAL A 199 1.55 4.71 -20.60
N ILE A 200 1.61 3.83 -19.60
CA ILE A 200 1.53 4.21 -18.18
C ILE A 200 2.71 5.12 -17.81
N THR A 201 3.90 4.80 -18.28
CA THR A 201 5.10 5.64 -18.04
C THR A 201 4.97 7.00 -18.71
N ALA A 202 4.46 7.08 -19.94
CA ALA A 202 4.23 8.35 -20.63
C ALA A 202 3.20 9.21 -19.88
N VAL A 203 2.10 8.62 -19.40
CA VAL A 203 1.10 9.32 -18.57
C VAL A 203 1.73 9.81 -17.26
N ALA A 204 2.54 9.00 -16.60
CA ALA A 204 3.24 9.38 -15.36
C ALA A 204 4.22 10.54 -15.59
N ILE A 205 5.02 10.50 -16.66
CA ILE A 205 5.95 11.57 -17.03
C ILE A 205 5.19 12.85 -17.40
N TRP A 206 4.11 12.75 -18.17
CA TRP A 206 3.30 13.91 -18.56
C TRP A 206 2.65 14.60 -17.37
N LYS A 207 2.21 13.84 -16.36
CA LYS A 207 1.55 14.37 -15.16
C LYS A 207 2.51 14.75 -14.04
N SER A 208 3.75 14.27 -14.08
CA SER A 208 4.80 14.56 -13.10
C SER A 208 5.02 16.07 -12.86
N PRO A 209 5.09 16.95 -13.90
CA PRO A 209 5.19 18.39 -13.69
C PRO A 209 4.01 18.96 -12.88
N TYR A 210 2.79 18.51 -13.15
CA TYR A 210 1.60 18.94 -12.40
C TYR A 210 1.66 18.51 -10.94
N MET A 211 2.12 17.27 -10.67
CA MET A 211 2.37 16.78 -9.31
C MET A 211 3.42 17.62 -8.58
N LEU A 212 4.50 17.98 -9.27
CA LEU A 212 5.58 18.80 -8.73
C LEU A 212 5.06 20.19 -8.32
N PHE A 213 4.52 20.95 -9.27
CA PHE A 213 4.07 22.32 -9.02
C PHE A 213 2.91 22.40 -8.04
N ARG A 214 1.93 21.49 -8.14
CA ARG A 214 0.76 21.48 -7.26
C ARG A 214 1.13 21.04 -5.85
N GLY A 215 2.00 20.05 -5.71
CA GLY A 215 2.51 19.62 -4.41
C GLY A 215 3.32 20.71 -3.74
N TRP A 216 4.21 21.39 -4.47
CA TRP A 216 4.92 22.56 -3.94
C TRP A 216 3.97 23.69 -3.55
N LYS A 217 3.00 24.04 -4.40
CA LYS A 217 2.00 25.06 -4.07
C LYS A 217 1.30 24.72 -2.75
N ARG A 218 0.83 23.48 -2.59
CA ARG A 218 0.15 23.04 -1.37
C ARG A 218 1.06 23.06 -0.15
N LEU A 219 2.29 22.55 -0.27
CA LEU A 219 3.26 22.56 0.85
C LEU A 219 3.64 23.99 1.25
N LEU A 220 3.75 24.91 0.30
CA LEU A 220 3.99 26.34 0.55
C LEU A 220 2.77 27.02 1.20
N GLU A 221 1.55 26.70 0.75
CA GLU A 221 0.31 27.18 1.36
C GLU A 221 0.16 26.67 2.80
N ASP A 222 0.44 25.38 3.05
CA ASP A 222 0.41 24.79 4.39
C ASP A 222 1.46 25.43 5.32
N LEU A 223 2.64 25.77 4.78
CA LEU A 223 3.72 26.44 5.52
C LEU A 223 3.39 27.91 5.87
N ILE A 224 2.75 28.65 4.96
CA ILE A 224 2.42 30.09 5.13
C ILE A 224 1.11 30.28 5.89
N GLY A 225 0.12 29.44 5.61
CA GLY A 225 -1.23 29.51 6.17
C GLY A 225 -1.29 29.11 7.64
N ARG A 226 -0.38 28.25 8.10
CA ARG A 226 -0.43 27.65 9.45
C ARG A 226 -1.76 26.93 9.70
N GLU A 227 -2.37 26.41 8.64
CA GLU A 227 -3.55 25.55 8.64
C GLU A 227 -3.13 24.18 8.08
N GLY A 228 -3.53 23.08 8.74
CA GLY A 228 -3.12 21.71 8.39
C GLY A 228 -2.45 20.95 9.55
N PRO A 229 -1.84 19.77 9.32
CA PRO A 229 -1.18 18.95 10.36
C PRO A 229 0.04 19.62 11.03
N PHE A 230 0.37 20.86 10.64
CA PHE A 230 1.55 21.61 11.06
C PHE A 230 1.22 22.82 11.95
N LEU A 231 0.18 22.69 12.78
CA LEU A 231 -0.29 23.74 13.69
C LEU A 231 0.75 24.12 14.78
N GLU A 232 1.63 23.19 15.14
CA GLU A 232 2.69 23.38 16.15
C GLU A 232 3.99 23.90 15.53
N THR A 233 4.67 24.82 16.24
CA THR A 233 5.97 25.41 15.82
C THR A 233 7.06 24.36 15.58
N VAL A 234 6.87 23.19 16.15
CA VAL A 234 7.69 21.97 16.03
C VAL A 234 7.75 21.45 14.58
N CYS A 235 6.70 21.67 13.78
CA CYS A 235 6.57 21.08 12.45
C CYS A 235 7.16 21.92 11.31
N VAL A 236 7.55 23.17 11.56
CA VAL A 236 8.09 24.09 10.54
C VAL A 236 9.37 23.54 9.88
N PRO A 237 10.36 22.99 10.63
CA PRO A 237 11.51 22.32 10.03
C PRO A 237 11.11 21.15 9.10
N PHE A 238 10.16 20.31 9.51
CA PHE A 238 9.70 19.16 8.73
C PHE A 238 8.96 19.56 7.44
N ALA A 239 8.16 20.63 7.49
CA ALA A 239 7.50 21.16 6.31
C ALA A 239 8.51 21.71 5.29
N GLY A 240 9.56 22.42 5.74
CA GLY A 240 10.66 22.85 4.88
C GLY A 240 11.40 21.69 4.23
N LEU A 241 11.64 20.62 4.99
CA LEU A 241 12.27 19.41 4.48
C LEU A 241 11.39 18.72 3.43
N ALA A 242 10.09 18.61 3.69
CA ALA A 242 9.13 18.02 2.74
C ALA A 242 9.09 18.77 1.40
N ILE A 243 9.22 20.10 1.41
CA ILE A 243 9.30 20.91 0.17
C ILE A 243 10.55 20.55 -0.65
N ILE A 244 11.70 20.37 0.01
CA ILE A 244 12.96 20.01 -0.64
C ILE A 244 12.94 18.57 -1.14
N LEU A 245 12.32 17.64 -0.39
CA LEU A 245 12.23 16.22 -0.76
C LEU A 245 11.10 15.92 -1.74
N TRP A 246 10.17 16.85 -1.97
CA TRP A 246 9.05 16.64 -2.87
C TRP A 246 9.44 16.22 -4.31
N PRO A 247 10.46 16.82 -4.96
CA PRO A 247 10.91 16.35 -6.28
C PRO A 247 11.36 14.89 -6.28
N LEU A 248 12.01 14.44 -5.21
CA LEU A 248 12.42 13.05 -5.07
C LEU A 248 11.21 12.12 -4.94
N ALA A 249 10.17 12.54 -4.22
CA ALA A 249 8.91 11.80 -4.14
C ALA A 249 8.21 11.70 -5.52
N VAL A 250 8.27 12.76 -6.33
CA VAL A 250 7.75 12.74 -7.71
C VAL A 250 8.53 11.75 -8.58
N VAL A 251 9.87 11.76 -8.51
CA VAL A 251 10.71 10.77 -9.21
C VAL A 251 10.38 9.35 -8.77
N GLY A 252 10.26 9.13 -7.45
CA GLY A 252 9.87 7.83 -6.88
C GLY A 252 8.50 7.36 -7.38
N ALA A 253 7.52 8.28 -7.52
CA ALA A 253 6.21 7.95 -8.08
C ALA A 253 6.29 7.51 -9.55
N VAL A 254 7.11 8.17 -10.38
CA VAL A 254 7.33 7.77 -11.79
C VAL A 254 8.02 6.40 -11.87
N VAL A 255 9.06 6.16 -11.06
CA VAL A 255 9.75 4.86 -11.00
C VAL A 255 8.78 3.76 -10.55
N THR A 256 7.96 4.04 -9.54
CA THR A 256 6.95 3.09 -9.05
C THR A 256 5.89 2.81 -10.11
N ALA A 257 5.44 3.84 -10.84
CA ALA A 257 4.51 3.66 -11.96
C ALA A 257 5.11 2.76 -13.05
N PHE A 258 6.37 3.02 -13.44
CA PHE A 258 7.11 2.19 -14.39
C PHE A 258 7.19 0.73 -13.93
N ILE A 259 7.59 0.47 -12.68
CA ILE A 259 7.67 -0.90 -12.15
C ILE A 259 6.28 -1.56 -12.11
N SER A 260 5.25 -0.85 -11.63
CA SER A 260 3.88 -1.36 -11.54
C SER A 260 3.27 -1.72 -12.90
N SER A 261 3.67 -1.02 -13.97
CA SER A 261 3.15 -1.25 -15.32
C SER A 261 3.47 -2.64 -15.87
N PHE A 262 4.61 -3.24 -15.49
CA PHE A 262 4.93 -4.63 -15.84
C PHE A 262 3.93 -5.60 -15.22
N PHE A 263 3.60 -5.41 -13.94
CA PHE A 263 2.65 -6.27 -13.22
C PHE A 263 1.23 -6.12 -13.79
N LEU A 264 0.81 -4.90 -14.10
CA LEU A 264 -0.49 -4.64 -14.74
C LEU A 264 -0.56 -5.31 -16.13
N GLY A 265 0.48 -5.16 -16.94
CA GLY A 265 0.58 -5.78 -18.25
C GLY A 265 0.56 -7.31 -18.17
N LEU A 266 1.26 -7.92 -17.22
CA LEU A 266 1.21 -9.37 -17.00
C LEU A 266 -0.17 -9.83 -16.51
N TYR A 267 -0.82 -9.06 -15.64
CA TYR A 267 -2.14 -9.36 -15.08
C TYR A 267 -3.26 -9.40 -16.14
N SER A 268 -3.08 -8.73 -17.28
CA SER A 268 -3.99 -8.86 -18.43
C SER A 268 -4.14 -10.32 -18.91
N GLY A 269 -3.08 -11.12 -18.85
CA GLY A 269 -3.14 -12.55 -19.16
C GLY A 269 -3.90 -13.35 -18.10
N ALA A 270 -3.80 -12.97 -16.83
CA ALA A 270 -4.60 -13.57 -15.76
C ALA A 270 -6.10 -13.31 -15.98
N ILE A 271 -6.48 -12.12 -16.43
CA ILE A 271 -7.87 -11.81 -16.81
C ILE A 271 -8.30 -12.61 -18.04
N ALA A 272 -7.47 -12.71 -19.07
CA ALA A 272 -7.76 -13.52 -20.25
C ALA A 272 -8.00 -15.00 -19.89
N TYR A 273 -7.24 -15.50 -18.91
CA TYR A 273 -7.38 -16.85 -18.38
C TYR A 273 -8.68 -17.03 -17.58
N GLN A 274 -8.99 -16.11 -16.64
CA GLN A 274 -10.19 -16.15 -15.81
C GLN A 274 -11.48 -16.04 -16.64
N GLU A 275 -11.48 -15.18 -17.65
CA GLU A 275 -12.65 -14.92 -18.48
C GLU A 275 -12.69 -15.76 -19.75
N ASP A 276 -11.72 -16.65 -19.97
CA ASP A 276 -11.64 -17.52 -21.15
C ASP A 276 -11.83 -16.73 -22.47
N SER A 277 -11.19 -15.56 -22.55
CA SER A 277 -11.37 -14.63 -23.67
C SER A 277 -10.19 -13.68 -23.83
N ILE A 278 -9.52 -13.81 -24.97
CA ILE A 278 -8.42 -12.92 -25.40
C ILE A 278 -8.93 -11.47 -25.48
N CYS A 279 -10.14 -11.27 -26.02
CA CYS A 279 -10.72 -9.93 -26.16
C CYS A 279 -10.92 -9.23 -24.81
N LEU A 280 -11.31 -9.96 -23.76
CA LEU A 280 -11.48 -9.39 -22.42
C LEU A 280 -10.13 -9.08 -21.76
N GLY A 281 -9.10 -9.89 -22.02
CA GLY A 281 -7.72 -9.58 -21.64
C GLY A 281 -7.18 -8.33 -22.33
N LEU A 282 -7.42 -8.18 -23.64
CA LEU A 282 -7.04 -6.97 -24.39
C LEU A 282 -7.84 -5.74 -23.95
N ALA A 283 -9.12 -5.91 -23.63
CA ALA A 283 -9.94 -4.86 -23.01
C ALA A 283 -9.38 -4.44 -21.66
N PHE A 284 -8.82 -5.38 -20.87
CA PHE A 284 -8.18 -5.03 -19.60
C PHE A 284 -6.96 -4.13 -19.79
N ILE A 285 -6.10 -4.36 -20.78
CA ILE A 285 -4.93 -3.49 -21.08
C ILE A 285 -5.39 -2.04 -21.24
N ILE A 286 -6.39 -1.82 -22.10
CA ILE A 286 -6.96 -0.48 -22.35
C ILE A 286 -7.60 0.10 -21.08
N SER A 287 -8.34 -0.72 -20.34
CA SER A 287 -8.96 -0.33 -19.08
C SER A 287 -7.94 -0.03 -17.98
N ALA A 288 -6.81 -0.73 -17.91
CA ALA A 288 -5.75 -0.53 -16.92
C ALA A 288 -5.11 0.85 -17.10
N VAL A 289 -4.85 1.26 -18.34
CA VAL A 289 -4.41 2.63 -18.65
C VAL A 289 -5.44 3.66 -18.20
N SER A 290 -6.73 3.44 -18.48
CA SER A 290 -7.79 4.35 -18.05
C SER A 290 -7.92 4.46 -16.53
N LEU A 291 -7.76 3.35 -15.81
CA LEU A 291 -7.79 3.29 -14.35
C LEU A 291 -6.59 3.99 -13.74
N PHE A 292 -5.39 3.78 -14.30
CA PHE A 292 -4.19 4.48 -13.86
C PHE A 292 -4.31 5.99 -14.09
N ASP A 293 -4.77 6.40 -15.28
CA ASP A 293 -4.97 7.82 -15.60
C ASP A 293 -6.01 8.48 -14.69
N GLU A 294 -7.14 7.80 -14.41
CA GLU A 294 -8.17 8.24 -13.47
C GLU A 294 -7.62 8.34 -12.05
N TYR A 295 -6.87 7.34 -11.59
CA TYR A 295 -6.22 7.36 -10.27
C TYR A 295 -5.26 8.54 -10.12
N VAL A 296 -4.40 8.79 -11.11
CA VAL A 296 -3.48 9.93 -11.08
C VAL A 296 -4.23 11.26 -11.17
N ASN A 297 -5.32 11.34 -11.96
CA ASN A 297 -6.18 12.53 -11.98
C ASN A 297 -6.80 12.80 -10.61
N GLU A 298 -7.24 11.77 -9.90
CA GLU A 298 -7.81 11.90 -8.56
C GLU A 298 -6.75 12.30 -7.53
N LEU A 299 -5.58 11.66 -7.56
CA LEU A 299 -4.44 12.01 -6.70
C LEU A 299 -4.04 13.48 -6.88
N LEU A 300 -4.06 13.94 -8.12
CA LEU A 300 -3.73 15.31 -8.48
C LEU A 300 -4.92 16.26 -8.43
N TYR A 301 -6.12 15.83 -8.02
CA TYR A 301 -7.37 16.63 -8.03
C TYR A 301 -7.59 17.39 -9.36
N LEU A 302 -7.33 16.71 -10.49
CA LEU A 302 -7.56 17.21 -11.84
C LEU A 302 -9.01 16.91 -12.28
N ARG A 303 -9.24 16.81 -13.59
CA ARG A 303 -10.55 16.48 -14.17
C ARG A 303 -11.02 15.11 -13.66
N VAL A 304 -12.33 14.98 -13.43
CA VAL A 304 -12.98 13.72 -13.06
C VAL A 304 -12.98 12.77 -14.26
N GLY A 305 -12.51 11.54 -14.04
CA GLY A 305 -12.44 10.48 -15.05
C GLY A 305 -11.13 10.48 -15.85
N SER A 306 -11.06 9.59 -16.84
CA SER A 306 -9.94 9.45 -17.76
C SER A 306 -10.31 9.89 -19.18
N CYS A 307 -9.33 10.33 -19.97
CA CYS A 307 -9.51 10.54 -21.41
C CYS A 307 -9.45 9.24 -22.22
N PHE A 308 -9.04 8.13 -21.61
CA PHE A 308 -8.94 6.83 -22.25
C PHE A 308 -10.28 6.07 -22.20
N PRO A 309 -10.58 5.24 -23.22
CA PRO A 309 -11.77 4.40 -23.19
C PRO A 309 -11.68 3.36 -22.08
N ARG A 310 -12.83 2.99 -21.51
CA ARG A 310 -12.91 2.01 -20.41
C ARG A 310 -13.80 0.83 -20.83
N PRO A 311 -13.28 -0.09 -21.64
CA PRO A 311 -14.04 -1.26 -22.08
C PRO A 311 -14.30 -2.24 -20.93
N LEU A 312 -15.44 -2.92 -20.97
CA LEU A 312 -15.78 -3.96 -20.00
C LEU A 312 -14.87 -5.17 -20.20
N TYR A 313 -14.10 -5.53 -19.16
CA TYR A 313 -13.14 -6.64 -19.20
C TYR A 313 -13.54 -7.83 -18.33
N ARG A 314 -14.67 -7.75 -17.60
CA ARG A 314 -15.20 -8.82 -16.74
C ARG A 314 -16.70 -8.98 -16.97
N ARG A 315 -17.17 -10.20 -17.28
CA ARG A 315 -18.60 -10.45 -17.56
C ARG A 315 -19.51 -10.16 -16.38
N ASN A 316 -19.03 -10.38 -15.15
CA ASN A 316 -19.79 -10.18 -13.92
C ASN A 316 -19.85 -8.72 -13.43
N MET A 317 -19.25 -7.75 -14.13
CA MET A 317 -19.44 -6.33 -13.76
C MET A 317 -20.87 -5.83 -14.01
N CYS A 318 -21.66 -6.52 -14.83
CA CYS A 318 -23.04 -6.12 -15.16
C CYS A 318 -24.14 -6.74 -14.27
N SER A 319 -23.80 -7.56 -13.27
CA SER A 319 -24.80 -8.17 -12.38
C SER A 319 -24.91 -7.41 -11.06
N CYS A 320 -25.54 -6.24 -11.07
CA CYS A 320 -26.23 -5.73 -9.90
C CYS A 320 -27.66 -6.31 -9.89
N PRO A 321 -28.12 -6.94 -8.78
CA PRO A 321 -29.47 -7.48 -8.68
C PRO A 321 -30.43 -6.37 -8.25
N GLU A 322 -31.10 -5.69 -9.18
CA GLU A 322 -32.36 -4.99 -8.89
C GLU A 322 -33.08 -4.51 -10.16
N ARG A 323 -33.98 -5.33 -10.70
CA ARG A 323 -35.32 -4.85 -11.06
C ARG A 323 -36.29 -6.01 -11.10
N LYS A 324 -37.14 -6.05 -10.08
CA LYS A 324 -38.36 -6.85 -10.04
C LYS A 324 -39.17 -6.64 -11.32
N LYS A 325 -39.73 -7.75 -11.78
CA LYS A 325 -40.81 -7.84 -12.77
C LYS A 325 -41.86 -6.74 -12.61
N CYS A 326 -42.08 -6.01 -13.69
CA CYS A 326 -43.38 -5.45 -14.10
C CYS A 326 -43.16 -5.14 -15.59
N GLY A 327 -43.64 -5.95 -16.53
CA GLY A 327 -45.03 -5.97 -16.96
C GLY A 327 -44.99 -5.72 -18.48
N ASP A 328 -45.65 -6.60 -19.21
CA ASP A 328 -45.67 -6.72 -20.67
C ASP A 328 -46.24 -5.47 -21.36
N ASN A 329 -45.56 -4.94 -22.39
CA ASN A 329 -46.14 -4.72 -23.73
C ASN A 329 -45.30 -3.79 -24.63
N ASP A 330 -45.26 -4.23 -25.88
CA ASP A 330 -45.14 -3.51 -27.14
C ASP A 330 -43.78 -3.28 -27.83
N LYS A 331 -43.88 -3.56 -29.13
CA LYS A 331 -42.86 -3.77 -30.14
C LYS A 331 -42.44 -2.44 -30.79
N LYS A 332 -41.23 -2.50 -31.36
CA LYS A 332 -40.62 -1.62 -32.39
C LYS A 332 -40.10 -0.28 -31.89
N ASP A 333 -38.78 -0.10 -31.91
CA ASP A 333 -38.16 0.58 -33.05
C ASP A 333 -36.63 0.34 -33.09
N LEU A 334 -36.15 0.31 -34.32
CA LEU A 334 -34.78 0.08 -34.76
C LEU A 334 -33.91 1.33 -34.53
N GLU A 335 -32.60 1.12 -34.36
CA GLU A 335 -31.50 2.08 -34.63
C GLU A 335 -31.48 3.43 -33.88
N ASN A 336 -30.72 3.48 -32.78
CA ASN A 336 -29.52 4.34 -32.64
C ASN A 336 -29.06 4.37 -31.16
N GLY A 337 -28.25 3.39 -30.76
CA GLY A 337 -27.69 3.30 -29.43
C GLY A 337 -26.37 4.08 -29.30
N ARG A 338 -26.44 5.40 -29.25
CA ARG A 338 -25.36 6.25 -28.75
C ARG A 338 -25.39 6.19 -27.21
N GLU A 339 -24.92 5.09 -26.63
CA GLU A 339 -24.89 4.94 -25.18
C GLU A 339 -23.75 5.79 -24.58
N GLY A 340 -24.17 6.92 -24.00
CA GLY A 340 -23.33 7.92 -23.38
C GLY A 340 -22.86 7.59 -21.95
N PRO A 341 -22.27 8.59 -21.26
CA PRO A 341 -21.30 8.46 -20.16
C PRO A 341 -21.89 8.11 -18.78
N TYR A 342 -23.08 7.53 -18.70
CA TYR A 342 -23.82 7.37 -17.44
C TYR A 342 -23.18 6.35 -16.48
N THR A 343 -22.56 5.29 -17.00
CA THR A 343 -21.97 4.22 -16.18
C THR A 343 -20.67 4.65 -15.48
N SER A 344 -19.84 5.45 -16.17
CA SER A 344 -18.63 6.05 -15.58
C SER A 344 -18.96 7.03 -14.45
N LYS A 345 -20.07 7.76 -14.62
CA LYS A 345 -20.56 8.73 -13.63
C LYS A 345 -21.04 8.03 -12.36
N LEU A 346 -21.71 6.87 -12.50
CA LEU A 346 -22.22 6.09 -11.37
C LEU A 346 -21.09 5.46 -10.54
N ILE A 347 -20.07 4.88 -11.19
CA ILE A 347 -18.92 4.25 -10.51
C ILE A 347 -18.05 5.32 -9.82
N SER A 348 -17.80 6.46 -10.46
CA SER A 348 -17.07 7.56 -9.81
C SER A 348 -17.90 8.27 -8.73
N GLN A 349 -19.23 8.30 -8.85
CA GLN A 349 -20.11 8.77 -7.77
C GLN A 349 -20.07 7.82 -6.58
N GLN A 350 -20.09 6.51 -6.80
CA GLN A 350 -20.02 5.52 -5.72
C GLN A 350 -18.67 5.56 -5.01
N SER A 351 -17.55 5.70 -5.74
CA SER A 351 -16.22 5.88 -5.12
C SER A 351 -16.12 7.19 -4.34
N ARG A 352 -16.71 8.29 -4.85
CA ARG A 352 -16.81 9.58 -4.14
C ARG A 352 -17.67 9.50 -2.90
N THR A 353 -18.78 8.77 -2.93
CA THR A 353 -19.66 8.60 -1.76
C THR A 353 -18.92 7.83 -0.67
N TRP A 354 -18.18 6.79 -1.06
CA TRP A 354 -17.32 6.03 -0.14
C TRP A 354 -16.16 6.87 0.41
N LYS A 355 -15.48 7.67 -0.45
CA LYS A 355 -14.36 8.52 -0.04
C LYS A 355 -14.82 9.71 0.82
N GLN A 356 -15.98 10.30 0.53
CA GLN A 356 -16.61 11.34 1.37
C GLN A 356 -17.10 10.76 2.69
N ALA A 357 -17.69 9.56 2.70
CA ALA A 357 -18.04 8.86 3.92
C ALA A 357 -16.79 8.58 4.75
N ILE A 358 -15.73 8.03 4.16
CA ILE A 358 -14.44 7.78 4.84
C ILE A 358 -13.79 9.07 5.34
N GLN A 359 -13.81 10.16 4.56
CA GLN A 359 -13.25 11.45 4.96
C GLN A 359 -14.01 12.09 6.13
N HIS A 360 -15.31 11.81 6.28
CA HIS A 360 -16.10 12.26 7.42
C HIS A 360 -15.88 11.42 8.69
N TYR A 361 -15.41 10.17 8.56
CA TYR A 361 -15.04 9.35 9.71
C TYR A 361 -13.59 9.60 10.10
N LYS A 362 -13.33 10.08 11.32
CA LYS A 362 -11.98 10.04 11.89
C LYS A 362 -11.65 8.58 12.16
N PRO A 363 -10.65 7.96 11.49
CA PRO A 363 -10.33 6.55 11.71
C PRO A 363 -10.05 6.24 13.19
N VAL A 364 -9.47 7.20 13.90
CA VAL A 364 -9.24 7.16 15.36
C VAL A 364 -10.52 6.94 16.16
N GLN A 365 -11.66 7.48 15.73
CA GLN A 365 -12.95 7.28 16.42
C GLN A 365 -13.47 5.85 16.23
N VAL A 366 -13.28 5.25 15.05
CA VAL A 366 -13.66 3.86 14.78
C VAL A 366 -12.80 2.89 15.60
N TRP A 367 -11.49 3.16 15.66
CA TRP A 367 -10.57 2.40 16.52
C TRP A 367 -10.92 2.54 18.00
N GLY A 368 -11.18 3.77 18.46
CA GLY A 368 -11.58 4.04 19.84
C GLY A 368 -12.88 3.33 20.22
N TRP A 369 -13.86 3.31 19.32
CA TRP A 369 -15.08 2.54 19.52
C TRP A 369 -14.83 1.04 19.53
N LEU A 370 -14.03 0.51 18.59
CA LEU A 370 -13.75 -0.92 18.50
C LEU A 370 -13.10 -1.42 19.79
N LEU A 371 -12.14 -0.67 20.33
CA LEU A 371 -11.49 -0.99 21.60
C LEU A 371 -12.49 -0.98 22.76
N LYS A 372 -13.33 0.04 22.85
CA LYS A 372 -14.38 0.14 23.90
C LYS A 372 -15.43 -0.97 23.77
N SER A 373 -15.81 -1.32 22.54
CA SER A 373 -16.73 -2.41 22.25
C SER A 373 -16.12 -3.76 22.64
N CYS A 374 -14.85 -4.00 22.30
CA CYS A 374 -14.12 -5.19 22.73
C CYS A 374 -14.00 -5.28 24.26
N GLU A 375 -13.84 -4.16 24.97
CA GLU A 375 -13.82 -4.14 26.43
C GLU A 375 -15.16 -4.56 27.03
N ILE A 376 -16.27 -3.98 26.57
CA ILE A 376 -17.62 -4.28 27.06
C ILE A 376 -17.98 -5.73 26.74
N ASN A 377 -17.76 -6.14 25.49
CA ASN A 377 -18.02 -7.49 25.00
C ASN A 377 -17.13 -8.53 25.69
N GLY A 378 -15.86 -8.17 25.95
CA GLY A 378 -14.92 -9.00 26.69
C GLY A 378 -15.40 -9.24 28.12
N ARG A 379 -15.92 -8.21 28.81
CA ARG A 379 -16.52 -8.35 30.15
C ARG A 379 -17.77 -9.23 30.15
N ILE A 380 -18.61 -9.16 29.12
CA ILE A 380 -19.78 -10.03 28.97
C ILE A 380 -19.35 -11.48 28.77
N LEU A 381 -18.41 -11.73 27.85
CA LEU A 381 -17.91 -13.08 27.55
C LEU A 381 -17.11 -13.70 28.72
N LEU A 382 -16.46 -12.87 29.54
CA LEU A 382 -15.88 -13.29 30.83
C LEU A 382 -16.97 -13.72 31.81
N ARG A 383 -18.05 -12.95 31.91
CA ARG A 383 -19.19 -13.28 32.79
C ARG A 383 -19.91 -14.55 32.36
N ASP A 384 -20.01 -14.79 31.06
CA ASP A 384 -20.65 -15.98 30.47
C ASP A 384 -19.73 -17.21 30.48
N GLY A 385 -18.52 -17.10 31.05
CA GLY A 385 -17.56 -18.21 31.17
C GLY A 385 -16.92 -18.64 29.85
N LEU A 386 -17.09 -17.85 28.79
CA LEU A 386 -16.53 -18.14 27.46
C LEU A 386 -15.07 -17.71 27.34
N ILE A 387 -14.63 -16.75 28.16
CA ILE A 387 -13.23 -16.33 28.32
C ILE A 387 -12.83 -16.64 29.77
N ASP A 388 -11.73 -17.37 29.95
CA ASP A 388 -11.17 -17.66 31.28
C ASP A 388 -10.06 -16.66 31.63
N VAL A 389 -9.82 -16.41 32.91
CA VAL A 389 -8.74 -15.53 33.40
C VAL A 389 -7.37 -16.04 32.95
N LYS A 390 -7.22 -17.35 32.81
CA LYS A 390 -6.02 -18.00 32.27
C LYS A 390 -5.74 -17.63 30.82
N ASP A 391 -6.78 -17.44 29.99
CA ASP A 391 -6.63 -17.02 28.59
C ASP A 391 -6.08 -15.58 28.48
N ILE A 392 -6.37 -14.75 29.49
CA ILE A 392 -5.90 -13.36 29.58
C ILE A 392 -4.45 -13.32 30.06
N GLU A 393 -4.11 -14.12 31.07
CA GLU A 393 -2.75 -14.24 31.59
C GLU A 393 -1.78 -14.82 30.54
N GLU A 394 -2.21 -15.83 29.78
CA GLU A 394 -1.44 -16.37 28.66
C GLU A 394 -1.25 -15.33 27.53
N CYS A 395 -2.26 -14.47 27.30
CA CYS A 395 -2.17 -13.38 26.34
C CYS A 395 -1.14 -12.33 26.76
N LEU A 396 -1.10 -11.98 28.04
CA LEU A 396 -0.14 -11.01 28.60
C LEU A 396 1.30 -11.55 28.57
N LEU A 397 1.50 -12.84 28.81
CA LEU A 397 2.83 -13.45 28.90
C LEU A 397 3.42 -13.84 27.53
N LYS A 398 2.60 -14.35 26.60
CA LYS A 398 3.06 -14.86 25.29
C LYS A 398 2.73 -13.94 24.11
N GLY A 399 1.89 -12.92 24.29
CA GLY A 399 1.47 -12.00 23.24
C GLY A 399 0.62 -12.59 22.11
N ASN A 400 0.43 -13.92 22.08
CA ASN A 400 -0.21 -14.63 20.97
C ASN A 400 -1.45 -15.41 21.45
N CYS A 401 -2.58 -14.72 21.56
CA CYS A 401 -3.86 -15.36 21.85
C CYS A 401 -4.85 -15.15 20.70
N LYS A 402 -5.03 -16.19 19.87
CA LYS A 402 -6.06 -16.20 18.80
C LYS A 402 -7.46 -15.87 19.34
N LYS A 403 -7.76 -16.23 20.60
CA LYS A 403 -9.06 -16.03 21.25
C LYS A 403 -9.32 -14.55 21.59
N LEU A 404 -8.39 -13.85 22.22
CA LEU A 404 -8.54 -12.41 22.53
C LEU A 404 -8.14 -11.50 21.36
N GLY A 405 -7.08 -11.82 20.62
CA GLY A 405 -6.55 -10.97 19.56
C GLY A 405 -7.35 -10.99 18.26
N ILE A 406 -8.04 -12.11 17.96
CA ILE A 406 -8.76 -12.28 16.69
C ILE A 406 -10.25 -12.49 16.92
N LYS A 407 -10.63 -13.44 17.78
CA LYS A 407 -12.05 -13.82 17.94
C LYS A 407 -12.89 -12.75 18.65
N LEU A 408 -12.36 -12.07 19.66
CA LEU A 408 -13.09 -11.03 20.40
C LEU A 408 -13.38 -9.76 19.55
N PRO A 409 -12.41 -9.21 18.80
CA PRO A 409 -12.69 -8.14 17.84
C PRO A 409 -13.67 -8.57 16.75
N ALA A 410 -13.51 -9.77 16.18
CA ALA A 410 -14.41 -10.28 15.16
C ALA A 410 -15.86 -10.41 15.67
N TRP A 411 -16.04 -10.91 16.90
CA TRP A 411 -17.35 -10.99 17.56
C TRP A 411 -17.97 -9.61 17.78
N SER A 412 -17.17 -8.64 18.25
CA SER A 412 -17.63 -7.27 18.49
C SER A 412 -18.09 -6.56 17.21
N ILE A 413 -17.37 -6.78 16.10
CA ILE A 413 -17.74 -6.27 14.77
C ILE A 413 -19.02 -6.94 14.28
N LEU A 414 -19.13 -8.27 14.43
CA LEU A 414 -20.32 -9.01 14.03
C LEU A 414 -21.57 -8.53 14.77
N GLN A 415 -21.48 -8.28 16.09
CA GLN A 415 -22.59 -7.73 16.87
C GLN A 415 -23.02 -6.35 16.38
N CYS A 416 -22.07 -5.47 16.05
CA CYS A 416 -22.38 -4.15 15.50
C CYS A 416 -23.02 -4.24 14.12
N LEU A 417 -22.54 -5.13 13.23
CA LEU A 417 -23.16 -5.35 11.93
C LEU A 417 -24.60 -5.87 12.07
N LEU A 418 -24.83 -6.82 12.98
CA LEU A 418 -26.16 -7.34 13.26
C LEU A 418 -27.08 -6.27 13.86
N ALA A 419 -26.59 -5.45 14.78
CA ALA A 419 -27.36 -4.34 15.35
C ALA A 419 -27.72 -3.29 14.29
N SER A 420 -26.77 -2.95 13.42
CA SER A 420 -26.96 -1.99 12.33
C SER A 420 -27.94 -2.49 11.26
N ALA A 421 -27.88 -3.80 10.95
CA ALA A 421 -28.82 -4.46 10.06
C ALA A 421 -30.23 -4.50 10.67
N LYS A 422 -30.35 -4.80 11.97
CA LYS A 422 -31.64 -4.78 12.68
C LYS A 422 -32.24 -3.38 12.77
N SER A 423 -31.41 -2.34 12.87
CA SER A 423 -31.87 -0.95 12.91
C SER A 423 -32.11 -0.34 11.53
N ASN A 424 -31.94 -1.11 10.44
CA ASN A 424 -32.07 -0.66 9.06
C ASN A 424 -31.25 0.61 8.76
N SER A 425 -30.09 0.74 9.39
CA SER A 425 -29.21 1.89 9.25
C SER A 425 -28.44 1.82 7.94
N SER A 426 -28.25 2.96 7.27
CA SER A 426 -27.41 3.08 6.07
C SER A 426 -25.90 3.00 6.37
N GLY A 427 -25.52 2.91 7.64
CA GLY A 427 -24.13 2.75 8.10
C GLY A 427 -24.02 2.00 9.42
N LEU A 428 -22.78 1.86 9.93
CA LEU A 428 -22.53 1.21 11.23
C LEU A 428 -23.12 2.05 12.37
N VAL A 429 -23.89 1.39 13.24
CA VAL A 429 -24.36 1.94 14.51
C VAL A 429 -23.24 1.72 15.53
N ILE A 430 -22.48 2.79 15.74
CA ILE A 430 -21.27 2.88 16.57
C ILE A 430 -21.63 3.64 17.85
#